data_AF-A0A1F3KAD3-F1
#
_entry.id   AF-A0A1F3KAD3-F1
#
_cell.length_a   1.000
_cell.length_b   1.000
_cell.length_c   1.000
_cell.angle_alpha   90.00
_cell.angle_beta   90.00
_cell.angle_gamma   90.00
#
_symmetry.space_group_name_H-M   'P 1'
#
loop_
_entity.id
_entity.type
_entity.pdbx_description
1 polymer ?
#
loop_
_entity_poly.entity_id
_entity_poly.type
_entity_poly.pdbx_seq_one_letter_code
_entity_poly.pdbx_strand_id
1 'polypeptide(L)'
;MNKKQEFVLKRGDAVHQVFTRFADVVQVTPGLTDLDARLVALLSEGKGFALQQSEKSTPITRQKNATRKQIEEQVTEIAPALIAYAAHSGDAALVLVKKELRASPSKLKAMRDRSLHTFAAFVHQTAAKYPGKLEPYVTDSEIVTFKERIDAFDQSLPAPKNAQGKSKQITENLGESCEAIDTLLKEAIREKVNPWRTKKAEFYNAFENAMAISESHSTKTDKGNGTGTAPASETK
;
A
#
# COMPACT_ATOMS: atom_id res chain seq x y z
N MET A 1 1.52 9.42 1.17
CA MET A 1 1.84 10.71 0.54
C MET A 1 2.65 11.54 1.54
N ASN A 2 3.73 12.18 1.10
CA ASN A 2 4.47 13.09 1.97
C ASN A 2 3.85 14.50 1.93
N LYS A 3 4.19 15.34 2.91
CA LYS A 3 3.65 16.71 3.01
C LYS A 3 3.91 17.53 1.75
N LYS A 4 5.11 17.46 1.18
CA LYS A 4 5.49 18.18 -0.04
C LYS A 4 4.55 17.87 -1.21
N GLN A 5 4.27 16.59 -1.46
CA GLN A 5 3.33 16.14 -2.49
C GLN A 5 1.92 16.68 -2.24
N GLU A 6 1.46 16.63 -0.99
CA GLU A 6 0.16 17.18 -0.59
C GLU A 6 0.05 18.68 -0.90
N PHE A 7 1.08 19.46 -0.59
CA PHE A 7 1.10 20.90 -0.87
C PHE A 7 1.13 21.20 -2.37
N VAL A 8 1.87 20.42 -3.16
CA VAL A 8 1.89 20.59 -4.62
C VAL A 8 0.49 20.39 -5.21
N LEU A 9 -0.20 19.32 -4.81
CA LEU A 9 -1.58 19.05 -5.27
C LEU A 9 -2.54 20.16 -4.81
N LYS A 10 -2.47 20.58 -3.55
CA LYS A 10 -3.29 21.68 -3.00
C LYS A 10 -3.07 23.00 -3.73
N ARG A 11 -1.81 23.33 -4.05
CA ARG A 11 -1.45 24.53 -4.80
C ARG A 11 -1.97 24.48 -6.23
N GLY A 12 -1.82 23.34 -6.91
CA GLY A 12 -2.40 23.17 -8.25
C GLY A 12 -3.91 23.33 -8.25
N ASP A 13 -4.61 22.73 -7.27
CA ASP A 13 -6.06 22.91 -7.09
C ASP A 13 -6.43 24.39 -6.86
N ALA A 14 -5.70 25.10 -6.01
CA ALA A 14 -5.95 26.51 -5.74
C ALA A 14 -5.74 27.39 -6.99
N VAL A 15 -4.69 27.11 -7.78
CA VAL A 15 -4.44 27.82 -9.05
C VAL A 15 -5.57 27.56 -10.04
N HIS A 16 -6.01 26.31 -10.18
CA HIS A 16 -7.15 25.97 -11.04
C HIS A 16 -8.46 26.68 -10.60
N GLN A 17 -8.70 26.78 -9.28
CA GLN A 17 -9.83 27.55 -8.75
C GLN A 17 -9.75 29.04 -9.10
N VAL A 18 -8.55 29.64 -9.06
CA VAL A 18 -8.34 31.02 -9.52
C VAL A 18 -8.66 31.13 -11.01
N PHE A 19 -8.21 30.19 -11.83
CA PHE A 19 -8.49 30.18 -13.27
C PHE A 19 -9.97 30.04 -13.59
N THR A 20 -10.69 29.23 -12.81
CA THR A 20 -12.15 29.12 -12.90
C THR A 20 -12.85 30.43 -12.52
N ARG A 21 -12.40 31.10 -11.45
CA ARG A 21 -12.97 32.39 -11.00
C ARG A 21 -12.75 33.52 -11.99
N PHE A 22 -11.59 33.56 -12.65
CA PHE A 22 -11.19 34.60 -13.60
C PHE A 22 -11.14 34.06 -15.04
N ALA A 23 -12.15 33.27 -15.42
CA ALA A 23 -12.18 32.58 -16.71
C ALA A 23 -12.10 33.54 -17.91
N ASP A 24 -12.63 34.77 -17.78
CA ASP A 24 -12.54 35.82 -18.79
C ASP A 24 -11.08 36.19 -19.08
N VAL A 25 -10.26 36.36 -18.03
CA VAL A 25 -8.83 36.66 -18.15
C VAL A 25 -8.07 35.47 -18.74
N VAL A 26 -8.42 34.25 -18.34
CA VAL A 26 -7.80 33.02 -18.86
C VAL A 26 -8.07 32.89 -20.37
N GLN A 27 -9.32 33.09 -20.81
CA GLN A 27 -9.71 32.97 -22.21
C GLN A 27 -9.01 33.96 -23.14
N VAL A 28 -8.78 35.20 -22.67
CA VAL A 28 -8.07 36.22 -23.47
C VAL A 28 -6.55 36.09 -23.39
N THR A 29 -6.01 35.24 -22.51
CA THR A 29 -4.57 35.02 -22.37
C THR A 29 -4.11 33.89 -23.30
N PRO A 30 -3.27 34.17 -24.32
CA PRO A 30 -2.88 33.15 -25.29
C PRO A 30 -2.22 31.92 -24.65
N GLY A 31 -2.80 30.75 -24.90
CA GLY A 31 -2.30 29.44 -24.45
C GLY A 31 -2.56 29.11 -22.97
N LEU A 32 -3.14 30.01 -22.17
CA LEU A 32 -3.35 29.74 -20.75
C LEU A 32 -4.45 28.69 -20.50
N THR A 33 -5.48 28.65 -21.35
CA THR A 33 -6.53 27.62 -21.31
C THR A 33 -5.96 26.21 -21.49
N ASP A 34 -5.02 26.03 -22.42
CA ASP A 34 -4.40 24.73 -22.68
C ASP A 34 -3.52 24.29 -21.50
N LEU A 35 -2.82 25.24 -20.87
CA LEU A 35 -2.02 24.98 -19.68
C LEU A 35 -2.90 24.62 -18.47
N ASP A 36 -4.06 25.26 -18.30
CA ASP A 36 -5.03 24.90 -17.26
C ASP A 36 -5.59 23.49 -17.48
N ALA A 37 -5.97 23.15 -18.72
CA ALA A 37 -6.42 21.79 -19.04
C ALA A 37 -5.35 20.73 -18.74
N ARG A 38 -4.08 21.03 -19.04
CA ARG A 38 -2.95 20.15 -18.70
C ARG A 38 -2.75 20.04 -17.19
N LEU A 39 -2.90 21.13 -16.44
CA LEU A 39 -2.81 21.14 -14.99
C LEU A 39 -3.90 20.24 -14.37
N VAL A 40 -5.15 20.35 -14.85
CA VAL A 40 -6.27 19.51 -14.40
C VAL A 40 -6.01 18.02 -14.65
N ALA A 41 -5.48 17.68 -15.83
CA ALA A 41 -5.12 16.29 -16.14
C ALA A 41 -4.09 15.74 -15.16
N LEU A 42 -3.00 16.48 -14.92
CA LEU A 42 -1.95 16.08 -13.97
C LEU A 42 -2.48 15.99 -12.53
N LEU A 43 -3.36 16.90 -12.11
CA LEU A 43 -3.98 16.85 -10.78
C LEU A 43 -4.86 15.61 -10.62
N SER A 44 -5.61 15.23 -11.66
CA SER A 44 -6.43 14.02 -11.65
C SER A 44 -5.55 12.76 -11.52
N GLU A 45 -4.46 12.67 -12.29
CA GLU A 45 -3.49 11.58 -12.21
C GLU A 45 -2.84 11.50 -10.83
N GLY A 46 -2.32 12.62 -10.32
CA GLY A 46 -1.67 12.68 -9.00
C GLY A 46 -2.61 12.29 -7.87
N LYS A 47 -3.87 12.74 -7.90
CA LYS A 47 -4.90 12.30 -6.93
C LYS A 47 -5.21 10.82 -7.05
N GLY A 48 -5.25 10.28 -8.27
CA GLY A 48 -5.40 8.84 -8.52
C GLY A 48 -4.27 8.03 -7.88
N PHE A 49 -3.02 8.43 -8.07
CA PHE A 49 -1.88 7.77 -7.42
C PHE A 49 -1.89 7.94 -5.90
N ALA A 50 -2.28 9.10 -5.38
CA ALA A 50 -2.40 9.32 -3.94
C ALA A 50 -3.46 8.39 -3.29
N LEU A 51 -4.60 8.17 -3.97
CA LEU A 51 -5.61 7.22 -3.55
C LEU A 51 -5.07 5.79 -3.55
N GLN A 52 -4.43 5.37 -4.64
CA GLN A 52 -3.83 4.03 -4.73
C GLN A 52 -2.72 3.82 -3.69
N GLN A 53 -1.94 4.85 -3.36
CA GLN A 53 -0.91 4.76 -2.32
C GLN A 53 -1.51 4.56 -0.92
N SER A 54 -2.75 4.98 -0.70
CA SER A 54 -3.46 4.76 0.56
C SER A 54 -3.92 3.29 0.74
N GLU A 55 -3.94 2.50 -0.35
CA GLU A 55 -4.20 1.07 -0.31
C GLU A 55 -3.06 0.35 0.42
N LYS A 56 -3.37 -0.23 1.58
CA LYS A 56 -2.37 -0.92 2.41
C LYS A 56 -2.10 -2.31 1.83
N SER A 57 -0.84 -2.73 1.79
CA SER A 57 -0.43 -4.11 1.47
C SER A 57 -0.61 -5.09 2.65
N THR A 58 -0.87 -4.58 3.86
CA THR A 58 -1.06 -5.38 5.08
C THR A 58 -2.11 -6.49 4.95
N PRO A 59 -3.30 -6.27 4.35
CA PRO A 59 -4.30 -7.32 4.15
C PRO A 59 -3.78 -8.49 3.30
N ILE A 60 -2.98 -8.20 2.26
CA ILE A 60 -2.40 -9.23 1.37
C ILE A 60 -1.44 -10.12 2.14
N THR A 61 -0.56 -9.53 2.95
CA THR A 61 0.36 -10.29 3.81
C THR A 61 -0.39 -11.11 4.87
N ARG A 62 -1.45 -10.55 5.47
CA ARG A 62 -2.31 -11.28 6.41
C ARG A 62 -2.98 -12.48 5.76
N GLN A 63 -3.51 -12.31 4.54
CA GLN A 63 -4.15 -13.38 3.78
C GLN A 63 -3.16 -14.53 3.49
N LYS A 64 -1.95 -14.22 3.01
CA LYS A 64 -0.90 -15.24 2.78
C LYS A 64 -0.55 -15.99 4.07
N ASN A 65 -0.44 -15.27 5.18
CA ASN A 65 -0.11 -15.90 6.47
C ASN A 65 -1.26 -16.77 6.99
N ALA A 66 -2.52 -16.40 6.69
CA ALA A 66 -3.69 -17.22 7.02
C ALA A 66 -3.69 -18.52 6.20
N THR A 67 -3.48 -18.46 4.88
CA THR A 67 -3.39 -19.66 4.03
C THR A 67 -2.21 -20.54 4.42
N ARG A 68 -1.08 -19.95 4.78
CA ARG A 68 0.07 -20.66 5.34
C ARG A 68 -0.30 -21.48 6.58
N LYS A 69 -0.98 -20.86 7.54
CA LYS A 69 -1.38 -21.52 8.80
C LYS A 69 -2.31 -22.71 8.54
N GLN A 70 -3.25 -22.57 7.61
CA GLN A 70 -4.16 -23.66 7.25
C GLN A 70 -3.42 -24.88 6.66
N ILE A 71 -2.37 -24.65 5.87
CA ILE A 71 -1.52 -25.75 5.37
C ILE A 71 -0.72 -26.39 6.50
N GLU A 72 -0.14 -25.58 7.39
CA GLU A 72 0.60 -26.12 8.55
C GLU A 72 -0.30 -27.00 9.44
N GLU A 73 -1.55 -26.58 9.65
CA GLU A 73 -2.57 -27.34 10.38
C GLU A 73 -2.89 -28.67 9.68
N GLN A 74 -3.24 -28.64 8.39
CA GLN A 74 -3.58 -29.88 7.65
C GLN A 74 -2.39 -30.84 7.48
N VAL A 75 -1.16 -30.33 7.33
CA VAL A 75 0.04 -31.18 7.34
C VAL A 75 0.20 -31.88 8.68
N THR A 76 -0.11 -31.19 9.78
CA THR A 76 -0.02 -31.73 11.14
C THR A 76 -1.10 -32.80 11.41
N GLU A 77 -2.19 -32.83 10.65
CA GLU A 77 -3.23 -33.85 10.72
C GLU A 77 -2.92 -35.05 9.81
N ILE A 78 -2.61 -34.79 8.54
CA ILE A 78 -2.46 -35.82 7.50
C ILE A 78 -1.15 -36.59 7.63
N ALA A 79 -0.04 -35.94 7.96
CA ALA A 79 1.25 -36.62 8.04
C ALA A 79 1.29 -37.66 9.18
N PRO A 80 0.78 -37.40 10.40
CA PRO A 80 0.64 -38.43 11.43
C PRO A 80 -0.29 -39.58 11.04
N ALA A 81 -1.41 -39.31 10.35
CA ALA A 81 -2.30 -40.36 9.86
C ALA A 81 -1.59 -41.32 8.89
N LEU A 82 -0.80 -40.78 7.96
CA LEU A 82 0.08 -41.57 7.09
C LEU A 82 1.09 -42.40 7.87
N ILE A 83 1.74 -41.80 8.87
CA ILE A 83 2.74 -42.49 9.71
C ILE A 83 2.11 -43.63 10.51
N ALA A 84 0.88 -43.44 11.01
CA ALA A 84 0.11 -44.45 11.73
C ALA A 84 -0.30 -45.60 10.79
N TYR A 85 -0.83 -45.28 9.61
CA TYR A 85 -1.17 -46.27 8.59
C TYR A 85 0.05 -47.06 8.12
N ALA A 86 1.22 -46.42 7.96
CA ALA A 86 2.48 -47.10 7.62
C ALA A 86 2.90 -48.12 8.68
N ALA A 87 2.68 -47.81 9.95
CA ALA A 87 3.00 -48.71 11.05
C ALA A 87 2.07 -49.93 11.10
N HIS A 88 0.81 -49.76 10.68
CA HIS A 88 -0.19 -50.83 10.68
C HIS A 88 -0.11 -51.72 9.44
N SER A 89 -0.03 -51.13 8.24
CA SER A 89 -0.10 -51.85 6.96
C SER A 89 1.19 -52.57 6.58
N GLY A 90 2.35 -52.10 7.08
CA GLY A 90 3.65 -52.63 6.66
C GLY A 90 4.02 -52.31 5.21
N ASP A 91 3.33 -51.37 4.56
CA ASP A 91 3.61 -50.95 3.18
C ASP A 91 5.05 -50.42 3.07
N ALA A 92 5.90 -51.14 2.33
CA ALA A 92 7.31 -50.82 2.18
C ALA A 92 7.53 -49.41 1.60
N ALA A 93 6.68 -48.96 0.66
CA ALA A 93 6.81 -47.64 0.07
C ALA A 93 6.53 -46.53 1.09
N LEU A 94 5.51 -46.71 1.95
CA LEU A 94 5.17 -45.73 2.97
C LEU A 94 6.14 -45.74 4.15
N VAL A 95 6.68 -46.90 4.49
CA VAL A 95 7.73 -47.05 5.52
C VAL A 95 9.00 -46.30 5.15
N LEU A 96 9.40 -46.30 3.87
CA LEU A 96 10.58 -45.58 3.38
C LEU A 96 10.46 -44.06 3.59
N VAL A 97 9.29 -43.48 3.32
CA VAL A 97 9.04 -42.04 3.45
C VAL A 97 8.62 -41.59 4.84
N LYS A 98 8.39 -42.52 5.78
CA LYS A 98 7.92 -42.24 7.15
C LYS A 98 8.78 -41.21 7.89
N LYS A 99 10.09 -41.23 7.68
CA LYS A 99 11.02 -40.26 8.30
C LYS A 99 10.84 -38.86 7.72
N GLU A 100 10.55 -38.75 6.44
CA GLU A 100 10.35 -37.48 5.74
C GLU A 100 9.04 -36.83 6.18
N LEU A 101 7.99 -37.63 6.36
CA LEU A 101 6.69 -37.18 6.87
C LEU A 101 6.75 -36.61 8.30
N ARG A 102 7.81 -36.90 9.08
CA ARG A 102 7.98 -36.36 10.42
C ARG A 102 8.44 -34.90 10.37
N ALA A 103 7.48 -33.99 10.50
CA ALA A 103 7.75 -32.58 10.75
C ALA A 103 7.03 -32.14 12.04
N SER A 104 7.77 -31.54 12.97
CA SER A 104 7.15 -30.92 14.15
C SER A 104 6.48 -29.60 13.75
N PRO A 105 5.46 -29.13 14.50
CA PRO A 105 4.84 -27.84 14.24
C PRO A 105 5.85 -26.68 14.20
N SER A 106 6.84 -26.69 15.10
CA SER A 106 7.92 -25.71 15.11
C SER A 106 8.78 -25.76 13.84
N LYS A 107 9.03 -26.97 13.30
CA LYS A 107 9.75 -27.14 12.03
C LYS A 107 8.93 -26.59 10.87
N LEU A 108 7.64 -26.91 10.79
CA LEU A 108 6.73 -26.39 9.75
C LEU A 108 6.68 -24.86 9.75
N LYS A 109 6.52 -24.26 10.93
CA LYS A 109 6.55 -22.80 11.11
C LYS A 109 7.87 -22.16 10.66
N ALA A 110 8.99 -22.86 10.85
CA ALA A 110 10.31 -22.40 10.43
C ALA A 110 10.61 -22.64 8.93
N MET A 111 9.81 -23.44 8.23
CA MET A 111 10.03 -23.70 6.81
C MET A 111 9.82 -22.42 5.98
N ARG A 112 10.71 -22.18 5.02
CA ARG A 112 10.48 -21.16 3.99
C ARG A 112 9.22 -21.49 3.21
N ASP A 113 8.51 -20.47 2.73
CA ASP A 113 7.23 -20.62 2.02
C ASP A 113 7.30 -21.69 0.91
N ARG A 114 8.34 -21.66 0.05
CA ARG A 114 8.50 -22.66 -1.01
C ARG A 114 8.76 -24.07 -0.49
N SER A 115 9.54 -24.20 0.59
CA SER A 115 9.82 -25.49 1.22
C SER A 115 8.57 -26.07 1.88
N LEU A 116 7.75 -25.23 2.53
CA LEU A 116 6.48 -25.64 3.10
C LEU A 116 5.52 -26.11 2.00
N HIS A 117 5.41 -25.37 0.90
CA HIS A 117 4.59 -25.78 -0.26
C HIS A 117 5.03 -27.14 -0.80
N THR A 118 6.32 -27.33 -1.08
CA THR A 118 6.85 -28.62 -1.57
C THR A 118 6.58 -29.75 -0.58
N PHE A 119 6.75 -29.50 0.72
CA PHE A 119 6.47 -30.49 1.76
C PHE A 119 4.99 -30.85 1.83
N ALA A 120 4.09 -29.86 1.80
CA ALA A 120 2.66 -30.08 1.79
C ALA A 120 2.21 -30.85 0.54
N ALA A 121 2.73 -30.51 -0.63
CA ALA A 121 2.46 -31.22 -1.87
C ALA A 121 2.92 -32.70 -1.81
N PHE A 122 4.08 -32.95 -1.19
CA PHE A 122 4.57 -34.31 -0.94
C PHE A 122 3.64 -35.10 0.00
N VAL A 123 3.19 -34.49 1.10
CA VAL A 123 2.23 -35.11 2.04
C VAL A 123 0.92 -35.43 1.31
N HIS A 124 0.38 -34.48 0.54
CA HIS A 124 -0.85 -34.68 -0.24
C HIS A 124 -0.68 -35.82 -1.26
N GLN A 125 0.39 -35.79 -2.07
CA GLN A 125 0.64 -36.82 -3.08
C GLN A 125 0.80 -38.20 -2.45
N THR A 126 1.33 -38.27 -1.23
CA THR A 126 1.44 -39.52 -0.48
C THR A 126 0.07 -39.97 0.03
N ALA A 127 -0.73 -39.07 0.60
CA ALA A 127 -2.09 -39.36 1.07
C ALA A 127 -3.03 -39.81 -0.05
N ALA A 128 -3.00 -39.13 -1.20
CA ALA A 128 -3.85 -39.43 -2.35
C ALA A 128 -3.63 -40.83 -2.95
N LYS A 129 -2.54 -41.54 -2.59
CA LYS A 129 -2.31 -42.93 -3.02
C LYS A 129 -3.09 -43.96 -2.21
N TYR A 130 -3.71 -43.57 -1.09
CA TYR A 130 -4.35 -44.49 -0.15
C TYR A 130 -5.81 -44.09 0.15
N PRO A 131 -6.69 -44.00 -0.87
CA PRO A 131 -8.07 -43.56 -0.70
C PRO A 131 -8.84 -44.47 0.28
N GLY A 132 -9.54 -43.87 1.23
CA GLY A 132 -10.31 -44.53 2.28
C GLY A 132 -9.47 -45.33 3.30
N LYS A 133 -8.16 -45.42 3.14
CA LYS A 133 -7.28 -46.19 4.06
C LYS A 133 -6.80 -45.38 5.26
N LEU A 134 -6.94 -44.06 5.21
CA LEU A 134 -6.56 -43.17 6.30
C LEU A 134 -7.70 -42.93 7.29
N GLU A 135 -8.90 -43.44 7.00
CA GLU A 135 -10.02 -43.40 7.94
C GLU A 135 -9.73 -44.26 9.19
N PRO A 136 -10.21 -43.87 10.38
CA PRO A 136 -11.04 -42.69 10.65
C PRO A 136 -10.24 -41.40 10.90
N TYR A 137 -8.92 -41.39 10.68
CA TYR A 137 -8.07 -40.24 11.00
C TYR A 137 -8.23 -39.09 10.01
N VAL A 138 -8.33 -39.42 8.71
CA VAL A 138 -8.47 -38.45 7.62
C VAL A 138 -9.36 -39.07 6.55
N THR A 139 -10.36 -38.30 6.12
CA THR A 139 -11.29 -38.62 5.03
C THR A 139 -10.72 -38.22 3.67
N ASP A 140 -11.20 -38.85 2.60
CA ASP A 140 -10.80 -38.48 1.24
C ASP A 140 -11.18 -37.03 0.89
N SER A 141 -12.28 -36.50 1.44
CA SER A 141 -12.67 -35.09 1.28
C SER A 141 -11.68 -34.10 1.90
N GLU A 142 -11.05 -34.47 3.02
CA GLU A 142 -10.01 -33.64 3.65
C GLU A 142 -8.73 -33.62 2.82
N ILE A 143 -8.39 -34.73 2.16
CA ILE A 143 -7.26 -34.80 1.21
C ILE A 143 -7.52 -33.89 0.00
N VAL A 144 -8.73 -33.90 -0.56
CA VAL A 144 -9.11 -32.99 -1.66
C VAL A 144 -9.04 -31.53 -1.20
N THR A 145 -9.62 -31.21 -0.05
CA THR A 145 -9.55 -29.86 0.52
C THR A 145 -8.09 -29.43 0.72
N PHE A 146 -7.22 -30.34 1.15
CA PHE A 146 -5.81 -30.05 1.33
C PHE A 146 -5.11 -29.66 0.03
N LYS A 147 -5.45 -30.29 -1.10
CA LYS A 147 -4.96 -29.88 -2.42
C LYS A 147 -5.36 -28.45 -2.76
N GLU A 148 -6.62 -28.09 -2.55
CA GLU A 148 -7.13 -26.75 -2.82
C GLU A 148 -6.39 -25.69 -2.00
N ARG A 149 -6.07 -25.99 -0.73
CA ARG A 149 -5.29 -25.09 0.11
C ARG A 149 -3.85 -24.94 -0.35
N ILE A 150 -3.20 -26.03 -0.77
CA ILE A 150 -1.85 -26.00 -1.35
C ILE A 150 -1.82 -25.08 -2.56
N ASP A 151 -2.78 -25.21 -3.47
CA ASP A 151 -2.88 -24.39 -4.68
C ASP A 151 -3.14 -22.92 -4.34
N ALA A 152 -4.06 -22.65 -3.42
CA ALA A 152 -4.33 -21.28 -2.95
C ALA A 152 -3.10 -20.64 -2.29
N PHE A 153 -2.29 -21.41 -1.55
CA PHE A 153 -1.05 -20.92 -0.97
C PHE A 153 0.00 -20.61 -2.03
N ASP A 154 0.21 -21.49 -3.03
CA ASP A 154 1.15 -21.25 -4.13
C ASP A 154 0.81 -19.95 -4.88
N GLN A 155 -0.47 -19.76 -5.20
CA GLN A 155 -0.98 -18.53 -5.82
C GLN A 155 -0.76 -17.28 -4.95
N SER A 156 -0.75 -17.43 -3.62
CA SER A 156 -0.53 -16.32 -2.69
C SER A 156 0.95 -15.93 -2.50
N LEU A 157 1.91 -16.79 -2.91
CA LEU A 157 3.34 -16.54 -2.72
C LEU A 157 3.87 -15.28 -3.40
N PRO A 158 3.56 -14.98 -4.68
CA PRO A 158 4.05 -13.78 -5.35
C PRO A 158 3.33 -12.50 -4.87
N ALA A 159 2.12 -12.61 -4.31
CA ALA A 159 1.23 -11.47 -4.07
C ALA A 159 1.85 -10.37 -3.19
N PRO A 160 2.55 -10.65 -2.06
CA PRO A 160 3.18 -9.60 -1.26
C PRO A 160 4.30 -8.85 -2.00
N LYS A 161 5.12 -9.57 -2.79
CA LYS A 161 6.20 -8.95 -3.57
C LYS A 161 5.62 -8.07 -4.68
N ASN A 162 4.58 -8.55 -5.36
CA ASN A 162 3.88 -7.76 -6.37
C ASN A 162 3.23 -6.52 -5.76
N ALA A 163 2.61 -6.64 -4.58
CA ALA A 163 2.03 -5.51 -3.86
C ALA A 163 3.10 -4.48 -3.44
N GLN A 164 4.28 -4.94 -2.99
CA GLN A 164 5.41 -4.07 -2.67
C GLN A 164 5.94 -3.34 -3.92
N GLY A 165 6.11 -4.06 -5.03
CA GLY A 165 6.53 -3.48 -6.31
C GLY A 165 5.54 -2.43 -6.80
N LYS A 166 4.24 -2.75 -6.79
CA LYS A 166 3.17 -1.82 -7.14
C LYS A 166 3.16 -0.58 -6.23
N SER A 167 3.31 -0.75 -4.92
CA SER A 167 3.34 0.37 -3.96
C SER A 167 4.54 1.31 -4.20
N LYS A 168 5.70 0.73 -4.53
CA LYS A 168 6.89 1.51 -4.90
C LYS A 168 6.64 2.31 -6.18
N GLN A 169 6.16 1.64 -7.23
CA GLN A 169 5.86 2.28 -8.52
C GLN A 169 4.81 3.39 -8.38
N ILE A 170 3.73 3.18 -7.61
CA ILE A 170 2.73 4.23 -7.33
C ILE A 170 3.38 5.44 -6.65
N THR A 171 4.31 5.20 -5.72
CA THR A 171 5.00 6.27 -5.01
C THR A 171 5.92 7.08 -5.92
N GLU A 172 6.61 6.40 -6.85
CA GLU A 172 7.44 7.03 -7.89
C GLU A 172 6.58 7.86 -8.85
N ASN A 173 5.52 7.27 -9.41
CA ASN A 173 4.58 7.95 -10.31
C ASN A 173 3.92 9.17 -9.66
N LEU A 174 3.56 9.08 -8.37
CA LEU A 174 3.04 10.24 -7.62
C LEU A 174 4.09 11.35 -7.51
N GLY A 175 5.36 10.98 -7.29
CA GLY A 175 6.48 11.91 -7.26
C GLY A 175 6.65 12.64 -8.60
N GLU A 176 6.69 11.89 -9.70
CA GLU A 176 6.82 12.41 -11.06
C GLU A 176 5.65 13.33 -11.43
N SER A 177 4.41 12.94 -11.09
CA SER A 177 3.22 13.76 -11.32
C SER A 177 3.29 15.09 -10.54
N CYS A 178 3.70 15.06 -9.27
CA CYS A 178 3.91 16.27 -8.49
C CYS A 178 5.03 17.16 -9.05
N GLU A 179 6.13 16.57 -9.52
CA GLU A 179 7.21 17.33 -10.17
C GLU A 179 6.71 18.01 -11.44
N ALA A 180 5.99 17.30 -12.30
CA ALA A 180 5.39 17.84 -13.51
C ALA A 180 4.42 19.00 -13.22
N ILE A 181 3.61 18.89 -12.15
CA ILE A 181 2.73 19.97 -11.69
C ILE A 181 3.56 21.18 -11.23
N ASP A 182 4.59 20.98 -10.41
CA ASP A 182 5.42 22.07 -9.89
C ASP A 182 6.14 22.82 -11.02
N THR A 183 6.70 22.09 -11.98
CA THR A 183 7.34 22.65 -13.19
C THR A 183 6.32 23.42 -14.04
N LEU A 184 5.14 22.83 -14.32
CA LEU A 184 4.10 23.49 -15.12
C LEU A 184 3.65 24.81 -14.49
N LEU A 185 3.45 24.83 -13.17
CA LEU A 185 3.03 26.02 -12.42
C LEU A 185 4.11 27.12 -12.44
N LYS A 186 5.37 26.76 -12.18
CA LYS A 186 6.47 27.72 -12.01
C LYS A 186 7.02 28.26 -13.32
N GLU A 187 7.12 27.42 -14.34
CA GLU A 187 7.81 27.77 -15.57
C GLU A 187 6.82 28.26 -16.63
N ALA A 188 5.77 27.50 -16.93
CA ALA A 188 4.87 27.83 -18.02
C ALA A 188 3.74 28.76 -17.60
N ILE A 189 3.00 28.40 -16.54
CA ILE A 189 1.80 29.13 -16.12
C ILE A 189 2.18 30.52 -15.58
N ARG A 190 3.16 30.60 -14.68
CA ARG A 190 3.60 31.89 -14.12
C ARG A 190 4.05 32.87 -15.20
N GLU A 191 4.75 32.41 -16.24
CA GLU A 191 5.17 33.26 -17.36
C GLU A 191 3.95 33.90 -18.07
N LYS A 192 2.87 33.14 -18.26
CA LYS A 192 1.63 33.67 -18.86
C LYS A 192 0.84 34.59 -17.93
N VAL A 193 0.94 34.41 -16.62
CA VAL A 193 0.23 35.24 -15.63
C VAL A 193 0.95 36.57 -15.35
N ASN A 194 2.29 36.60 -15.41
CA ASN A 194 3.09 37.78 -15.06
C ASN A 194 2.69 39.10 -15.77
N PRO A 195 2.36 39.12 -17.08
CA PRO A 195 1.93 40.34 -17.77
C PRO A 195 0.66 40.99 -17.19
N TRP A 196 -0.14 40.24 -16.44
CA TRP A 196 -1.37 40.72 -15.82
C TRP A 196 -1.16 41.47 -14.51
N ARG A 197 0.07 41.50 -13.97
CA ARG A 197 0.41 42.13 -12.68
C ARG A 197 -0.10 43.56 -12.54
N THR A 198 0.01 44.37 -13.60
CA THR A 198 -0.43 45.77 -13.61
C THR A 198 -1.83 45.94 -14.19
N LYS A 199 -2.21 45.13 -15.18
CA LYS A 199 -3.48 45.26 -15.92
C LYS A 199 -4.68 44.68 -15.17
N LYS A 200 -4.47 43.60 -14.41
CA LYS A 200 -5.49 42.86 -13.64
C LYS A 200 -4.90 42.42 -12.30
N ALA A 201 -4.61 43.38 -11.44
CA ALA A 201 -3.94 43.14 -10.16
C ALA A 201 -4.70 42.15 -9.25
N GLU A 202 -6.04 42.15 -9.27
CA GLU A 202 -6.84 41.20 -8.48
C GLU A 202 -6.57 39.74 -8.90
N PHE A 203 -6.56 39.45 -10.20
CA PHE A 203 -6.25 38.13 -10.73
C PHE A 203 -4.82 37.70 -10.38
N TYR A 204 -3.84 38.58 -10.61
CA TYR A 204 -2.44 38.29 -10.31
C TYR A 204 -2.22 38.02 -8.81
N ASN A 205 -2.81 38.84 -7.93
CA ASN A 205 -2.71 38.66 -6.48
C ASN A 205 -3.38 37.35 -6.03
N ALA A 206 -4.54 37.01 -6.61
CA ALA A 206 -5.20 35.73 -6.33
C ALA A 206 -4.33 34.53 -6.74
N PHE A 207 -3.70 34.60 -7.92
CA PHE A 207 -2.77 33.58 -8.40
C PHE A 207 -1.53 33.46 -7.49
N GLU A 208 -0.88 34.57 -7.13
CA GLU A 208 0.28 34.55 -6.25
C GLU A 208 -0.05 34.02 -4.85
N ASN A 209 -1.23 34.35 -4.32
CA ASN A 209 -1.73 33.79 -3.07
C ASN A 209 -1.94 32.26 -3.16
N ALA A 210 -2.48 31.78 -4.28
CA ALA A 210 -2.58 30.35 -4.53
C ALA A 210 -1.19 29.70 -4.60
N MET A 211 -0.23 30.32 -5.29
CA MET A 211 1.15 29.86 -5.41
C MET A 211 1.92 29.85 -4.09
N ALA A 212 1.57 30.74 -3.15
CA ALA A 212 2.19 30.86 -1.83
C ALA A 212 1.83 29.70 -0.87
N ILE A 213 0.87 28.84 -1.24
CA ILE A 213 0.57 27.60 -0.51
C ILE A 213 1.85 26.76 -0.44
N SER A 214 2.46 26.74 0.74
CA SER A 214 3.72 26.08 1.05
C SER A 214 3.70 25.52 2.48
N GLU A 215 4.73 24.74 2.86
CA GLU A 215 4.89 24.23 4.22
C GLU A 215 5.05 25.40 5.21
N SER A 216 3.94 25.92 5.73
CA SER A 216 3.98 26.76 6.93
C SER A 216 4.46 25.88 8.08
N HIS A 217 5.72 26.03 8.47
CA HIS A 217 6.19 25.52 9.75
C HIS A 217 5.36 26.22 10.82
N SER A 218 4.49 25.49 11.52
CA SER A 218 3.93 25.99 12.78
C SER A 218 5.09 26.12 13.75
N THR A 219 5.72 27.29 13.81
CA THR A 219 6.51 27.67 14.97
C THR A 219 5.57 27.62 16.16
N LYS A 220 5.86 26.72 17.11
CA LYS A 220 5.22 26.71 18.41
C LYS A 220 5.26 28.14 18.94
N THR A 221 4.08 28.72 19.13
CA THR A 221 3.92 30.04 19.71
C THR A 221 4.52 30.04 21.11
N ASP A 222 5.41 30.99 21.29
CA ASP A 222 6.02 31.45 22.52
C ASP A 222 5.00 31.56 23.67
N LYS A 223 5.32 30.98 24.81
CA LYS A 223 4.55 31.10 26.06
C LYS A 223 5.42 31.77 27.11
N GLY A 224 5.10 33.02 27.39
CA GLY A 224 5.10 33.54 28.76
C GLY A 224 6.06 34.68 29.05
N ASN A 225 5.76 35.89 28.56
CA ASN A 225 6.20 37.10 29.24
C ASN A 225 5.10 37.52 30.23
N GLY A 226 5.29 37.18 31.51
CA GLY A 226 4.41 37.56 32.61
C GLY A 226 5.07 38.61 33.50
N THR A 227 5.14 39.86 33.03
CA THR A 227 5.40 41.02 33.89
C THR A 227 4.12 41.37 34.65
N GLY A 228 3.96 40.80 35.84
CA GLY A 228 2.95 41.22 36.81
C GLY A 228 3.45 42.43 37.60
N THR A 229 3.01 43.61 37.21
CA THR A 229 3.07 44.85 38.00
C THR A 229 2.09 44.71 39.18
N ALA A 230 2.57 44.83 40.42
CA ALA A 230 1.74 44.89 41.62
C ALA A 230 1.73 46.33 42.18
N PRO A 231 0.57 46.93 42.49
CA PRO A 231 0.50 48.22 43.17
C PRO A 231 0.32 48.11 44.70
N ALA A 232 1.05 49.00 45.39
CA ALA A 232 0.77 49.77 46.62
C ALA A 232 0.24 49.14 47.93
N SER A 233 0.96 49.42 49.03
CA SER A 233 0.38 50.00 50.26
C SER A 233 1.44 50.47 51.27
N GLU A 234 1.26 51.70 51.76
CA GLU A 234 2.00 52.43 52.81
C GLU A 234 1.85 51.84 54.24
N THR A 235 2.56 52.49 55.18
CA THR A 235 2.44 52.54 56.66
C THR A 235 3.22 51.52 57.49
N LYS A 236 4.40 51.90 58.00
CA LYS A 236 4.59 52.69 59.24
C LYS A 236 6.03 53.17 59.36
#